data_AF-A0A7V2V8K4-F1
#
_entry.id   AF-A0A7V2V8K4-F1
#
_cell.length_a   1.000
_cell.length_b   1.000
_cell.length_c   1.000
_cell.angle_alpha   90.00
_cell.angle_beta   90.00
_cell.angle_gamma   90.00
#
_symmetry.space_group_name_H-M   'P 1'
#
loop_
_entity.id
_entity.type
_entity.pdbx_description
1 polymer ?
#
loop_
_entity_poly.entity_id
_entity_poly.type
_entity_poly.pdbx_seq_one_letter_code
_entity_poly.pdbx_strand_id
1 'polypeptide(L)' 'RQFNVLSFDKTKELIDQYVHFYNYERIQLKTRQTPYQTRCLSM' A
#
# COMPACT_ATOMS: atom_id res chain seq x y z
N ARG A 1 3.30 28.62 -0.35
CA ARG A 1 3.66 27.30 0.24
C ARG A 1 4.82 26.74 -0.57
N GLN A 2 5.98 26.52 0.05
CA GLN A 2 7.09 25.83 -0.60
C GLN A 2 6.85 24.33 -0.40
N PHE A 3 6.75 23.58 -1.50
CA PHE A 3 6.62 22.13 -1.42
C PHE A 3 8.04 21.57 -1.39
N ASN A 4 8.37 20.85 -0.32
CA ASN A 4 9.61 20.09 -0.28
C ASN A 4 9.45 18.95 -1.31
N VAL A 5 10.11 19.12 -2.46
CA VAL A 5 10.13 18.10 -3.50
C VAL A 5 11.08 17.01 -3.05
N LEU A 6 10.55 15.81 -2.84
CA LEU A 6 11.35 14.63 -2.56
C LEU A 6 12.21 14.27 -3.77
N SER A 7 13.38 13.69 -3.52
CA SER A 7 14.16 13.08 -4.61
C SER A 7 13.35 11.96 -5.27
N PHE A 8 13.70 11.66 -6.52
CA PHE A 8 13.07 10.55 -7.25
C PHE A 8 13.20 9.23 -6.48
N ASP A 9 14.39 8.93 -5.97
CA ASP A 9 14.65 7.70 -5.21
C ASP A 9 13.79 7.62 -3.95
N LYS A 10 13.63 8.72 -3.21
CA LYS A 10 12.80 8.73 -2.01
C LYS A 10 11.33 8.58 -2.35
N THR A 11 10.90 9.18 -3.45
CA THR A 11 9.52 9.03 -3.95
C THR A 11 9.24 7.58 -4.33
N LYS A 12 10.17 6.93 -5.02
CA LYS A 12 10.06 5.51 -5.38
C LYS A 12 9.95 4.62 -4.14
N GLU A 13 10.81 4.82 -3.15
CA GLU A 13 10.78 4.07 -1.89
C GLU A 13 9.43 4.21 -1.17
N LEU A 14 8.86 5.42 -1.12
CA LEU A 14 7.55 5.66 -0.51
C LEU A 14 6.42 4.97 -1.25
N ILE A 15 6.46 4.96 -2.60
CA ILE A 15 5.48 4.26 -3.41
C ILE A 15 5.56 2.76 -3.14
N ASP A 16 6.76 2.18 -3.13
CA ASP A 16 6.96 0.76 -2.88
C ASP A 16 6.46 0.36 -1.47
N GLN A 17 6.76 1.17 -0.45
CA GLN A 17 6.25 0.99 0.91
C GLN A 17 4.72 1.06 0.96
N TYR A 18 4.11 2.04 0.29
CA TYR A 18 2.66 2.18 0.23
C TYR A 18 1.99 0.98 -0.46
N VAL A 19 2.57 0.51 -1.57
CA VAL A 19 2.06 -0.66 -2.30
C VAL A 19 2.13 -1.90 -1.40
N HIS A 20 3.20 -2.10 -0.64
CA HIS A 20 3.31 -3.20 0.31
C HIS A 20 2.22 -3.11 1.40
N PHE A 21 2.13 -1.96 2.08
CA PHE A 21 1.12 -1.70 3.10
C PHE A 21 -0.30 -1.96 2.58
N TYR A 22 -0.63 -1.42 1.40
CA TYR A 22 -1.95 -1.56 0.82
C TYR A 22 -2.31 -3.02 0.56
N ASN A 23 -1.37 -3.81 0.05
CA ASN A 23 -1.63 -5.19 -0.34
C ASN A 23 -1.71 -6.14 0.87
N TYR A 24 -0.82 -5.96 1.85
CA TYR A 24 -0.56 -6.98 2.88
C TYR A 24 -0.90 -6.55 4.30
N GLU A 25 -0.99 -5.25 4.59
CA GLU A 25 -1.17 -4.76 5.97
C GLU A 25 -2.54 -4.09 6.16
N ARG A 26 -3.09 -3.47 5.11
CA ARG A 26 -4.41 -2.84 5.14
C ARG A 26 -5.50 -3.89 5.36
N ILE A 27 -6.18 -3.86 6.50
CA ILE A 27 -7.31 -4.74 6.81
C ILE A 27 -8.64 -4.08 6.37
N GLN A 28 -9.45 -4.80 5.61
CA GLN A 28 -10.83 -4.41 5.32
C GLN A 28 -11.75 -4.80 6.48
N LEU A 29 -12.37 -3.82 7.13
CA LEU A 29 -13.12 -4.04 8.39
C LEU A 29 -14.29 -5.03 8.27
N LYS A 30 -14.95 -5.09 7.10
CA LYS A 30 -16.10 -5.99 6.89
C LYS A 30 -15.70 -7.46 6.83
N THR A 31 -14.60 -7.76 6.16
CA THR A 31 -14.13 -9.13 5.89
C THR A 31 -13.01 -9.55 6.85
N ARG A 32 -12.41 -8.58 7.55
CA ARG A 32 -11.19 -8.73 8.35
C ARG A 32 -10.02 -9.31 7.57
N GLN A 33 -9.99 -9.05 6.27
CA GLN A 33 -8.96 -9.56 5.36
C GLN A 33 -8.16 -8.41 4.74
N THR A 34 -6.95 -8.75 4.32
CA THR A 34 -6.13 -7.88 3.47
C THR A 34 -6.55 -8.02 2.00
N PRO A 35 -6.29 -7.00 1.15
CA PRO A 35 -6.56 -7.11 -0.28
C PRO A 35 -5.87 -8.30 -0.95
N TYR A 36 -4.71 -8.72 -0.46
CA TYR A 36 -4.05 -9.95 -0.93
C TYR A 36 -4.87 -11.19 -0.58
N GLN A 37 -5.27 -11.34 0.68
CA GLN A 37 -6.08 -12.48 1.13
C GLN A 37 -7.39 -12.60 0.35
N THR A 38 -8.08 -11.49 0.08
CA THR A 38 -9.30 -11.50 -0.72
C THR A 38 -9.08 -12.01 -2.15
N ARG A 39 -7.95 -11.69 -2.78
CA ARG A 39 -7.59 -12.20 -4.12
C ARG A 39 -7.28 -13.69 -4.12
N CYS A 40 -6.65 -14.21 -3.07
CA CYS A 40 -6.39 -15.65 -2.94
C CYS A 40 -7.68 -16.46 -2.75
N LEU A 41 -8.71 -15.87 -2.13
CA LEU A 41 -9.99 -16.52 -1.87
C LEU A 41 -10.99 -16.39 -3.02
N SER A 42 -10.70 -15.56 -4.04
CA SER A 42 -11.53 -15.41 -5.23
C SER A 42 -11.17 -16.39 -6.36
N MET A 43 -10.29 -17.36 -6.11
CA MET A 43 -9.92 -18.43 -7.04
C MET A 43 -10.73 -19.71 -6.80
#